data_AF-Q86WB9-F1
#
_entry.id   AF-Q86WB9-F1
#
_cell.length_a   1.000
_cell.length_b   1.000
_cell.length_c   1.000
_cell.angle_alpha   90.00
_cell.angle_beta   90.00
_cell.angle_gamma   90.00
#
_symmetry.space_group_name_H-M   'P 1'
#
loop_
_entity.id
_entity.type
_entity.pdbx_description
1 polymer ?
#
loop_
_entity_poly.entity_id
_entity_poly.type
_entity_poly.pdbx_seq_one_letter_code
_entity_poly.pdbx_strand_id
1 'polypeptide(L)' 'LLMNRRKFLYQFKNVRWAKGQRETYLCYVVKRRDSATSFSLDFGYLRNK' A
#
# COMPACT_ATOMS: atom_id res chain seq x y z
N LEU A 1 -2.83 -8.41 6.80
CA LEU A 1 -3.84 -7.45 7.32
C LEU A 1 -4.23 -6.48 6.21
N LEU A 2 -5.53 -6.25 5.99
CA LEU A 2 -6.01 -5.35 4.94
C LEU A 2 -6.34 -3.98 5.52
N MET A 3 -6.05 -2.93 4.76
CA MET A 3 -6.42 -1.57 5.13
C MET A 3 -7.94 -1.41 5.08
N ASN A 4 -8.52 -0.67 6.04
CA ASN A 4 -9.94 -0.35 6.00
C ASN A 4 -10.31 0.41 4.71
N ARG A 5 -11.39 0.01 4.05
CA ARG A 5 -11.87 0.60 2.78
C ARG A 5 -12.00 2.12 2.82
N ARG A 6 -12.57 2.71 3.87
CA ARG A 6 -12.73 4.18 3.97
C ARG A 6 -11.37 4.89 4.04
N LYS A 7 -10.42 4.29 4.75
CA LYS A 7 -9.06 4.81 4.87
C LYS A 7 -8.33 4.75 3.53
N PHE A 8 -8.44 3.62 2.83
CA PHE A 8 -7.88 3.46 1.49
C PHE A 8 -8.43 4.51 0.52
N LEU A 9 -9.76 4.67 0.47
CA LEU A 9 -10.40 5.65 -0.42
C LEU A 9 -10.03 7.10 -0.10
N TYR A 10 -9.79 7.44 1.16
CA TYR A 10 -9.34 8.79 1.54
C TYR A 10 -7.89 9.03 1.10
N GLN A 11 -6.99 8.11 1.45
CA GLN A 11 -5.54 8.28 1.28
C GLN A 11 -5.06 8.07 -0.16
N PHE A 12 -5.66 7.15 -0.90
CA PHE A 12 -5.29 6.84 -2.28
C PHE A 12 -6.18 7.58 -3.30
N LYS A 13 -6.90 8.62 -2.86
CA LYS A 13 -7.64 9.49 -3.78
C LYS A 13 -6.63 10.34 -4.55
N ASN A 14 -6.57 10.16 -5.87
CA ASN A 14 -5.68 10.90 -6.76
C ASN A 14 -6.17 12.34 -6.99
N VAL A 15 -6.07 13.18 -5.97
CA VAL A 15 -6.32 14.63 -6.08
C VAL A 15 -5.01 15.38 -6.29
N ARG A 16 -5.03 16.45 -7.09
CA ARG A 16 -3.85 17.28 -7.35
C ARG A 16 -3.31 17.97 -6.10
N TRP A 17 -4.20 18.29 -5.15
CA TRP A 17 -3.86 18.94 -3.88
C TRP A 17 -4.51 18.20 -2.72
N ALA A 18 -3.74 17.33 -2.07
CA ALA A 18 -4.20 16.47 -0.98
C ALA A 18 -4.11 17.16 0.40
N LYS A 19 -4.72 18.35 0.54
CA LYS A 19 -4.67 19.14 1.78
C LYS A 19 -5.27 18.35 2.95
N GLY A 20 -4.48 18.15 4.00
CA GLY A 20 -4.89 17.40 5.20
C GLY A 20 -4.40 15.94 5.25
N GLN A 21 -3.91 15.38 4.14
CA GLN A 21 -3.30 14.05 4.09
C GLN A 21 -1.83 14.13 4.50
N ARG A 22 -1.56 14.20 5.80
CA ARG A 22 -0.19 14.27 6.36
C ARG A 22 0.46 12.89 6.49
N GLU A 23 -0.37 11.85 6.50
CA GLU A 23 0.08 10.47 6.55
C GLU A 23 0.45 10.04 5.13
N THR A 24 1.49 9.23 4.98
CA THR A 24 1.86 8.57 3.73
C THR A 24 1.78 7.07 3.97
N TYR A 25 1.03 6.38 3.11
CA TYR A 25 0.86 4.94 3.16
C TYR A 25 1.56 4.29 1.98
N LEU A 26 2.23 3.17 2.24
CA LEU A 26 2.89 2.37 1.22
C LEU A 26 2.36 0.94 1.30
N CYS A 27 1.66 0.48 0.27
CA CYS A 27 1.25 -0.91 0.13
C CYS A 27 2.33 -1.70 -0.62
N TYR A 28 2.63 -2.92 -0.18
CA TYR A 28 3.68 -3.75 -0.77
C TYR A 28 3.26 -5.21 -0.92
N VAL A 29 3.94 -5.90 -1.85
CA VAL A 29 3.90 -7.35 -2.03
C VAL A 29 5.33 -7.85 -2.16
N VAL A 30 5.73 -8.79 -1.30
CA VAL A 30 7.02 -9.46 -1.37
C VAL A 30 6.87 -10.68 -2.27
N LYS A 31 7.70 -10.78 -3.30
CA LYS A 31 7.72 -11.92 -4.21
C LYS A 31 9.07 -12.63 -4.14
N ARG A 32 9.05 -13.96 -4.15
CA ARG A 32 10.23 -14.79 -4.33
C ARG A 32 10.32 -15.24 -5.78
N ARG A 33 11.53 -15.18 -6.32
CA ARG A 33 11.84 -15.67 -7.67
C ARG A 33 12.81 -16.83 -7.54
N ASP A 34 12.30 -18.05 -7.72
CA ASP A 34 13.12 -19.26 -7.73
C ASP A 34 13.44 -19.74 -9.16
N SER A 35 12.75 -19.22 -10.19
CA SER A 35 13.02 -19.53 -11.62
C SER A 35 12.39 -18.50 -12.58
N ALA A 36 11.91 -18.95 -13.76
CA ALA A 36 11.04 -18.16 -14.65
C ALA A 36 9.68 -17.83 -14.00
N THR A 37 9.32 -18.53 -12.91
CA THR A 37 8.12 -18.25 -12.12
C THR A 37 8.43 -17.41 -10.88
N SER A 38 7.44 -16.62 -10.46
CA SER A 38 7.48 -15.84 -9.22
C SER A 38 6.20 -16.07 -8.43
N PHE A 39 6.31 -16.13 -7.10
CA PHE A 39 5.15 -16.27 -6.21
C PHE A 39 5.22 -15.26 -5.07
N SER A 40 4.04 -14.87 -4.59
CA SER A 40 3.90 -13.92 -3.48
C SER A 40 4.16 -14.64 -2.15
N LEU A 41 5.10 -14.11 -1.37
CA LEU A 41 5.41 -14.60 -0.02
C LEU A 41 4.64 -13.85 1.06
N ASP A 42 4.55 -12.52 0.91
CA ASP A 42 3.93 -11.64 1.91
C ASP A 42 3.33 -10.41 1.23
N PHE A 43 2.40 -9.76 1.93
CA PHE A 43 1.81 -8.49 1.52
C PHE A 43 1.39 -7.67 2.73
N GLY A 44 1.43 -6.36 2.58
CA GLY A 44 1.05 -5.49 3.68
C GLY A 44 1.04 -4.02 3.30
N TYR A 45 1.01 -3.19 4.33
CA TYR A 45 1.17 -1.76 4.18
C TYR A 45 1.92 -1.17 5.37
N LEU A 46 2.60 -0.06 5.13
CA LEU A 46 3.35 0.73 6.10
C LEU A 46 2.82 2.16 6.10
N ARG A 47 3.13 2.92 7.16
CA ARG A 47 2.81 4.35 7.29
C ARG A 47 3.94 5.07 8.01
N ASN A 48 4.17 6.35 7.67
CA ASN A 48 5.03 7.23 8.47
C ASN A 48 4.50 7.42 9.91
N LYS A 49 5.45 7.58 10.83
CA LYS A 49 5.19 7.96 12.23
C LYS A 49 4.84 9.45 12.32
#